data_AF-A0A1T4RJA7-F1
#
_entry.id   AF-A0A1T4RJA7-F1
#
_cell.length_a   1.000
_cell.length_b   1.000
_cell.length_c   1.000
_cell.angle_alpha   90.00
_cell.angle_beta   90.00
_cell.angle_gamma   90.00
#
_symmetry.space_group_name_H-M   'P 1'
#
loop_
_entity.id
_entity.type
_entity.pdbx_description
1 polymer ?
#
loop_
_entity_poly.entity_id
_entity_poly.type
_entity_poly.pdbx_seq_one_letter_code
_entity_poly.pdbx_strand_id
1 'polypeptide(L)'
;MFFNPQPLFVIVGYPNVGKRKVLQEIFARKNFFPLKDPFIPVAFPENKFVVINRTNHRGASDTLCTHLSHVMSKHIFSSAAFMLMLSFILDGGRRDARRVVQYLEASGCLVHYLVLAGSWEDKRVLTEEALEPLLAAIGNGRIHYFDRLVTRSPLRFQQRTEEVTTVIRSVLAGSHR
;
A
#
# COMPACT_ATOMS: atom_id res chain seq x y z
N MET A 1 16.87 -16.42 -17.33
CA MET A 1 16.68 -15.78 -16.01
C MET A 1 15.18 -15.67 -15.78
N PHE A 2 14.64 -16.37 -14.79
CA PHE A 2 13.24 -16.20 -14.40
C PHE A 2 13.15 -14.87 -13.64
N PHE A 3 12.67 -13.83 -14.32
CA PHE A 3 12.35 -12.56 -13.67
C PHE A 3 11.05 -12.78 -12.91
N ASN A 4 11.12 -13.02 -11.60
CA ASN A 4 9.93 -13.01 -10.74
C ASN A 4 9.74 -11.57 -10.23
N PRO A 5 8.82 -10.79 -10.82
CA PRO A 5 8.62 -9.40 -10.42
C PRO A 5 8.23 -9.30 -8.94
N GLN A 6 8.92 -8.42 -8.21
CA GLN A 6 8.71 -8.27 -6.77
C GLN A 6 7.28 -7.76 -6.48
N PRO A 7 6.56 -8.36 -5.51
CA PRO A 7 5.27 -7.85 -5.07
C PRO A 7 5.41 -6.45 -4.44
N LEU A 8 4.57 -5.51 -4.90
CA LEU A 8 4.44 -4.18 -4.33
C LEU A 8 3.00 -3.97 -3.86
N PHE A 9 2.82 -3.89 -2.55
CA PHE A 9 1.53 -3.59 -1.93
C PHE A 9 1.40 -2.09 -1.69
N VAL A 10 0.27 -1.51 -2.12
CA VAL A 10 -0.04 -0.10 -1.99
C VAL A 10 -1.33 0.04 -1.20
N ILE A 11 -1.23 0.43 0.07
CA ILE A 11 -2.43 0.69 0.88
C ILE A 11 -2.97 2.09 0.55
N VAL A 12 -4.16 2.14 -0.02
CA VAL A 12 -4.82 3.36 -0.52
C VAL A 12 -6.02 3.68 0.35
N GLY A 13 -6.31 4.97 0.48
CA GLY A 13 -7.54 5.47 1.10
C GLY A 13 -7.38 6.94 1.47
N TYR A 14 -8.46 7.59 1.90
CA TYR A 14 -8.43 8.99 2.31
C TYR A 14 -7.33 9.30 3.34
N PRO A 15 -6.92 10.58 3.48
CA PRO A 15 -6.21 11.02 4.66
C PRO A 15 -6.90 10.47 5.93
N ASN A 16 -6.10 9.93 6.85
CA ASN A 16 -6.55 9.44 8.16
C ASN A 16 -7.47 8.19 8.22
N VAL A 17 -7.62 7.39 7.16
CA VAL A 17 -8.37 6.10 7.25
C VAL A 17 -7.72 5.02 8.15
N GLY A 18 -6.62 5.36 8.83
CA GLY A 18 -5.88 4.46 9.69
C GLY A 18 -4.85 3.59 8.95
N LYS A 19 -4.43 3.94 7.73
CA LYS A 19 -3.43 3.18 6.94
C LYS A 19 -2.20 2.79 7.78
N ARG A 20 -1.61 3.77 8.46
CA ARG A 20 -0.45 3.54 9.33
C ARG A 20 -0.76 2.56 10.46
N LYS A 21 -1.91 2.70 11.12
CA LYS A 21 -2.33 1.83 12.22
C LYS A 21 -2.54 0.39 11.73
N VAL A 22 -3.15 0.21 10.55
CA VAL A 22 -3.28 -1.11 9.91
C VAL A 22 -1.90 -1.73 9.70
N LEU A 23 -0.94 -0.99 9.12
CA LEU A 23 0.42 -1.53 8.93
C LEU A 23 1.14 -1.83 10.25
N GLN A 24 0.95 -1.00 11.28
CA GLN A 24 1.54 -1.22 12.60
C GLN A 24 1.02 -2.52 13.24
N GLU A 25 -0.28 -2.82 13.09
CA GLU A 25 -0.89 -4.07 13.56
C GLU A 25 -0.41 -5.26 12.74
N ILE A 26 -0.43 -5.19 11.40
CA ILE A 26 0.03 -6.27 10.51
C ILE A 26 1.49 -6.65 10.80
N PHE A 27 2.37 -5.65 10.93
CA PHE A 27 3.79 -5.88 11.11
C PHE A 27 4.25 -5.92 12.57
N ALA A 28 3.34 -5.76 13.53
CA ALA A 28 3.64 -5.66 14.96
C ALA A 28 4.77 -4.65 15.28
N ARG A 29 4.80 -3.51 14.58
CA ARG A 29 5.87 -2.50 14.67
C ARG A 29 5.30 -1.12 14.87
N LYS A 30 5.79 -0.37 15.86
CA LYS A 30 5.37 1.01 16.13
C LYS A 30 5.89 2.01 15.10
N ASN A 31 7.12 1.82 14.63
CA ASN A 31 7.79 2.76 13.72
C ASN A 31 8.44 2.03 12.54
N PHE A 32 8.28 2.60 11.37
CA PHE A 32 8.97 2.21 10.14
C PHE A 32 9.96 3.32 9.82
N PHE A 33 11.26 3.04 9.88
CA PHE A 33 12.25 4.05 9.56
C PHE A 33 12.55 3.97 8.05
N PRO A 34 12.75 5.11 7.38
CA PRO A 34 13.15 5.11 5.97
C PRO A 34 14.44 4.31 5.79
N LEU A 35 14.53 3.53 4.72
CA LEU A 35 15.77 2.85 4.27
C LEU A 35 16.30 1.72 5.16
N LYS A 36 15.47 1.17 6.06
CA LYS A 36 15.81 -0.07 6.79
C LYS A 36 15.94 -1.26 5.84
N ASP A 37 16.85 -2.16 6.17
CA ASP A 37 16.97 -3.44 5.48
C ASP A 37 15.67 -4.24 5.56
N PRO A 38 15.42 -5.13 4.58
CA PRO A 38 14.25 -5.97 4.59
C PRO A 38 14.17 -6.78 5.88
N PHE A 39 12.98 -6.93 6.42
CA PHE A 39 12.75 -7.69 7.64
C PHE A 39 11.67 -8.75 7.42
N ILE A 40 11.69 -9.78 8.25
CA ILE A 40 10.66 -10.82 8.26
C ILE A 40 9.64 -10.47 9.33
N PRO A 41 8.39 -10.15 8.97
CA PRO A 41 7.33 -9.90 9.93
C PRO A 41 6.70 -11.20 10.43
N VAL A 42 6.19 -11.18 11.67
CA VAL A 42 5.52 -12.33 12.28
C VAL A 42 4.32 -12.82 11.47
N ALA A 43 3.57 -11.89 10.85
CA ALA A 43 2.40 -12.23 10.04
C ALA A 43 2.74 -12.97 8.74
N PHE A 44 3.98 -12.85 8.25
CA PHE A 44 4.47 -13.41 6.98
C PHE A 44 5.90 -13.97 7.17
N PRO A 45 6.07 -15.11 7.85
CA PRO A 45 7.37 -15.62 8.28
C PRO A 45 8.29 -16.05 7.13
N GLU A 46 7.75 -16.29 5.94
CA GLU A 46 8.48 -16.75 4.76
C GLU A 46 8.92 -15.61 3.83
N ASN A 47 8.46 -14.38 4.09
CA ASN A 47 8.64 -13.25 3.17
C ASN A 47 9.35 -12.08 3.84
N LYS A 48 10.32 -11.49 3.14
CA LYS A 48 10.97 -10.25 3.55
C LYS A 48 10.15 -9.06 3.08
N PHE A 49 10.06 -8.03 3.91
CA PHE A 49 9.33 -6.80 3.61
C PHE A 49 10.20 -5.56 3.76
N VAL A 50 9.99 -4.60 2.85
CA VAL A 50 10.46 -3.22 2.95
C VAL A 50 9.23 -2.32 3.04
N VAL A 51 9.06 -1.63 4.16
CA VAL A 51 7.95 -0.67 4.36
C VAL A 51 8.43 0.74 4.06
N ILE A 52 7.88 1.33 3.01
CA ILE A 52 8.19 2.70 2.56
C ILE A 52 7.32 3.67 3.35
N ASN A 53 7.88 4.19 4.45
CA ASN A 53 7.18 5.08 5.38
C ASN A 53 7.17 6.54 4.92
N ARG A 54 6.74 6.78 3.67
CA ARG A 54 6.42 8.11 3.13
C ARG A 54 5.08 8.05 2.39
N THR A 55 4.40 9.18 2.33
CA THR A 55 3.09 9.32 1.68
C THR A 55 2.97 10.70 1.04
N ASN A 56 2.14 10.83 0.01
CA ASN A 56 1.81 12.07 -0.69
C ASN A 56 0.94 13.03 0.14
N HIS A 57 0.48 12.63 1.33
CA HIS A 57 -0.33 13.50 2.18
C HIS A 57 0.47 14.71 2.74
N ARG A 58 1.76 14.51 3.04
CA ARG A 58 2.64 15.52 3.67
C ARG A 58 3.70 16.10 2.73
N GLY A 59 3.78 15.62 1.49
CA GLY A 59 4.80 16.02 0.52
C GLY A 59 4.30 15.85 -0.91
N ALA A 60 5.01 16.46 -1.87
CA ALA A 60 4.65 16.34 -3.28
C ALA A 60 4.80 14.89 -3.77
N SER A 61 3.92 14.48 -4.69
CA SER A 61 3.94 13.16 -5.32
C SER A 61 5.26 12.90 -6.04
N ASP A 62 5.84 13.91 -6.68
CA ASP A 62 7.12 13.80 -7.38
C ASP A 62 8.26 13.43 -6.40
N THR A 63 8.28 14.08 -5.22
CA THR A 63 9.24 13.76 -4.14
C THR A 63 9.04 12.35 -3.61
N LEU A 64 7.79 11.88 -3.54
CA LEU A 64 7.51 10.49 -3.18
C LEU A 64 8.05 9.54 -4.25
N CYS A 65 7.86 9.83 -5.54
CA CYS A 65 8.37 9.01 -6.64
C CYS A 65 9.91 8.93 -6.62
N THR A 66 10.61 10.05 -6.39
CA THR A 66 12.07 10.04 -6.22
C THR A 66 12.50 9.15 -5.06
N HIS A 67 11.80 9.21 -3.93
CA HIS A 67 12.09 8.36 -2.79
C HIS A 67 11.80 6.88 -3.08
N LEU A 68 10.70 6.59 -3.76
CA LEU A 68 10.34 5.23 -4.20
C LEU A 68 11.44 4.65 -5.09
N SER A 69 11.87 5.39 -6.10
CA SER A 69 12.96 4.99 -6.99
C SER A 69 14.23 4.66 -6.22
N HIS A 70 14.64 5.51 -5.27
CA HIS A 70 15.81 5.25 -4.46
C HIS A 70 15.69 3.97 -3.61
N VAL A 71 14.53 3.77 -2.95
CA VAL A 71 14.30 2.58 -2.12
C VAL A 71 14.24 1.31 -2.96
N MET A 72 13.53 1.34 -4.09
CA MET A 72 13.38 0.19 -4.99
C MET A 72 14.73 -0.21 -5.59
N SER A 73 15.52 0.75 -6.07
CA SER A 73 16.86 0.49 -6.59
C SER A 73 17.80 -0.10 -5.53
N LYS A 74 17.74 0.38 -4.28
CA LYS A 74 18.54 -0.20 -3.17
C LYS A 74 18.20 -1.68 -2.93
N HIS A 75 16.95 -2.08 -3.17
CA HIS A 75 16.42 -3.38 -2.81
C HIS A 75 16.09 -4.28 -4.02
N ILE A 76 16.57 -3.92 -5.21
CA ILE A 76 16.30 -4.63 -6.46
C ILE A 76 16.71 -6.11 -6.42
N PHE A 77 17.78 -6.46 -5.68
CA PHE A 77 18.27 -7.83 -5.53
C PHE A 77 17.85 -8.52 -4.24
N SER A 78 17.01 -7.87 -3.41
CA SER A 78 16.73 -8.34 -2.04
C SER A 78 15.62 -9.39 -1.92
N SER A 79 14.95 -9.70 -3.03
CA SER A 79 13.71 -10.50 -3.12
C SER A 79 12.57 -10.08 -2.19
N ALA A 80 12.69 -8.93 -1.52
CA ALA A 80 11.71 -8.43 -0.59
C ALA A 80 10.45 -7.91 -1.31
N ALA A 81 9.30 -8.09 -0.68
CA ALA A 81 8.07 -7.40 -1.04
C ALA A 81 8.10 -5.96 -0.51
N PHE A 82 7.49 -5.04 -1.24
CA PHE A 82 7.39 -3.64 -0.85
C PHE A 82 6.00 -3.34 -0.30
N MET A 83 5.93 -2.44 0.68
CA MET A 83 4.68 -1.89 1.21
C MET A 83 4.74 -0.37 1.21
N LEU A 84 3.76 0.27 0.58
CA LEU A 84 3.64 1.73 0.46
C LEU A 84 2.29 2.20 0.97
N MET A 85 2.26 3.37 1.63
CA MET A 85 1.01 4.07 1.94
C MET A 85 0.76 5.22 0.95
N LEU A 86 -0.36 5.16 0.25
CA LEU A 86 -0.81 6.23 -0.64
C LEU A 86 -2.08 6.87 -0.08
N SER A 87 -2.09 8.20 -0.03
CA SER A 87 -3.31 8.94 0.32
C SER A 87 -4.08 9.29 -0.92
N PHE A 88 -5.38 9.00 -0.87
CA PHE A 88 -6.31 9.27 -1.95
C PHE A 88 -6.58 10.77 -2.05
N ILE A 89 -5.88 11.42 -2.98
CA ILE A 89 -5.95 12.86 -3.27
C ILE A 89 -5.92 12.98 -4.80
N LEU A 90 -6.99 13.48 -5.41
CA LEU A 90 -7.18 13.54 -6.87
C LEU A 90 -7.58 14.94 -7.33
N ASP A 91 -6.81 15.94 -6.91
CA ASP A 91 -7.11 17.36 -7.11
C ASP A 91 -6.34 18.01 -8.28
N GLY A 92 -5.51 17.24 -9.01
CA GLY A 92 -4.60 17.76 -10.04
C GLY A 92 -3.40 18.52 -9.47
N GLY A 93 -3.31 18.64 -8.15
CA GLY A 93 -2.27 19.40 -7.45
C GLY A 93 -0.97 18.62 -7.29
N ARG A 94 -0.05 19.20 -6.49
CA ARG A 94 1.27 18.61 -6.23
C ARG A 94 1.22 17.29 -5.47
N ARG A 95 0.09 16.98 -4.82
CA ARG A 95 -0.12 15.77 -3.99
C ARG A 95 -0.95 14.71 -4.69
N ASP A 96 -1.28 14.93 -5.96
CA ASP A 96 -2.17 14.04 -6.71
C ASP A 96 -1.61 12.61 -6.76
N ALA A 97 -2.45 11.66 -6.35
CA ALA A 97 -2.12 10.25 -6.27
C ALA A 97 -1.88 9.61 -7.66
N ARG A 98 -2.49 10.13 -8.73
CA ARG A 98 -2.37 9.60 -10.10
C ARG A 98 -0.93 9.58 -10.57
N ARG A 99 -0.13 10.58 -10.22
CA ARG A 99 1.30 10.63 -10.55
C ARG A 99 2.07 9.47 -9.93
N VAL A 100 1.76 9.14 -8.68
CA VAL A 100 2.39 8.03 -7.97
C VAL A 100 1.95 6.72 -8.60
N VAL A 101 0.66 6.56 -8.88
CA VAL A 101 0.11 5.36 -9.56
C VAL A 101 0.80 5.13 -10.90
N GLN A 102 0.88 6.15 -11.76
CA GLN A 102 1.58 6.07 -13.05
C GLN A 102 3.03 5.60 -12.90
N TYR A 103 3.74 6.13 -11.91
CA TYR A 103 5.11 5.68 -11.60
C TYR A 103 5.15 4.21 -11.15
N LEU A 104 4.21 3.77 -10.30
CA LEU A 104 4.16 2.38 -9.81
C LEU A 104 3.82 1.40 -10.93
N GLU A 105 2.88 1.74 -11.81
CA GLU A 105 2.52 0.91 -12.97
C GLU A 105 3.70 0.77 -13.96
N ALA A 106 4.58 1.77 -14.04
CA ALA A 106 5.80 1.73 -14.85
C ALA A 106 7.00 1.05 -14.13
N SER A 107 6.86 0.64 -12.87
CA SER A 107 8.00 0.20 -12.04
C SER A 107 8.47 -1.23 -12.32
N GLY A 108 7.69 -2.03 -13.05
CA GLY A 108 7.97 -3.46 -13.29
C GLY A 108 7.66 -4.38 -12.11
N CYS A 109 7.15 -3.86 -10.99
CA CYS A 109 6.66 -4.65 -9.87
C CYS A 109 5.25 -5.22 -10.13
N LEU A 110 4.90 -6.30 -9.42
CA LEU A 110 3.51 -6.75 -9.33
C LEU A 110 2.77 -5.87 -8.33
N VAL A 111 2.06 -4.87 -8.84
CA VAL A 111 1.39 -3.88 -7.99
C VAL A 111 0.03 -4.41 -7.50
N HIS A 112 -0.19 -4.33 -6.19
CA HIS A 112 -1.44 -4.70 -5.53
C HIS A 112 -1.96 -3.52 -4.70
N TYR A 113 -3.05 -2.90 -5.16
CA TYR A 113 -3.71 -1.81 -4.47
C TYR A 113 -4.68 -2.35 -3.42
N LEU A 114 -4.40 -2.08 -2.15
CA LEU A 114 -5.22 -2.45 -1.00
C LEU A 114 -6.06 -1.21 -0.62
N VAL A 115 -7.28 -1.11 -1.15
CA VAL A 115 -8.12 0.08 -1.03
C VAL A 115 -8.99 0.00 0.21
N LEU A 116 -8.68 0.83 1.21
CA LEU A 116 -9.49 0.96 2.42
C LEU A 116 -10.59 2.01 2.21
N ALA A 117 -11.83 1.58 2.04
CA ALA A 117 -12.95 2.48 1.78
C ALA A 117 -13.42 3.22 3.04
N GLY A 118 -13.51 2.48 4.16
CA GLY A 118 -13.99 3.01 5.43
C GLY A 118 -12.94 3.80 6.20
N SER A 119 -13.28 5.03 6.58
CA SER A 119 -12.46 5.86 7.47
C SER A 119 -12.58 5.44 8.93
N TRP A 120 -11.48 5.60 9.68
CA TRP A 120 -11.44 5.37 11.13
C TRP A 120 -11.97 6.58 11.91
N GLU A 121 -11.64 7.79 11.45
CA GLU A 121 -11.92 9.04 12.17
C GLU A 121 -13.35 9.54 11.96
N ASP A 122 -13.85 9.39 10.73
CA ASP A 122 -15.16 9.86 10.31
C ASP A 122 -15.95 8.77 9.57
N LYS A 123 -17.20 9.08 9.23
CA LYS A 123 -18.09 8.19 8.45
C LYS A 123 -17.87 8.35 6.93
N ARG A 124 -16.76 8.96 6.50
CA ARG A 124 -16.48 9.06 5.07
C ARG A 124 -16.16 7.67 4.54
N VAL A 125 -16.79 7.36 3.42
CA VAL A 125 -16.58 6.14 2.67
C VAL A 125 -16.09 6.56 1.29
N LEU A 126 -15.03 5.91 0.84
CA LEU A 126 -14.61 6.00 -0.55
C LEU A 126 -15.63 5.21 -1.39
N THR A 127 -16.38 5.86 -2.26
CA THR A 127 -17.33 5.16 -3.13
C THR A 127 -16.62 4.62 -4.36
N GLU A 128 -17.27 3.72 -5.09
CA GLU A 128 -16.74 3.17 -6.35
C GLU A 128 -16.59 4.27 -7.41
N GLU A 129 -17.54 5.21 -7.48
CA GLU A 129 -17.46 6.34 -8.41
C GLU A 129 -16.28 7.25 -8.07
N ALA A 130 -16.03 7.47 -6.77
CA ALA A 130 -14.87 8.22 -6.34
C ALA A 130 -13.56 7.54 -6.78
N LEU A 131 -13.54 6.21 -6.89
CA LEU A 131 -12.37 5.44 -7.32
C LEU A 131 -12.14 5.45 -8.82
N GLU A 132 -13.13 5.73 -9.66
CA GLU A 132 -13.00 5.69 -11.12
C GLU A 132 -11.74 6.36 -11.67
N PRO A 133 -11.34 7.57 -11.24
CA PRO A 133 -10.14 8.21 -11.79
C PRO A 133 -8.84 7.52 -11.35
N LEU A 134 -8.86 6.80 -10.23
CA LEU A 134 -7.77 5.94 -9.79
C LEU A 134 -7.74 4.64 -10.61
N LEU A 135 -8.91 4.02 -10.83
CA LEU A 135 -9.08 2.82 -11.65
C LEU A 135 -8.57 3.07 -13.08
N ALA A 136 -8.93 4.21 -13.67
CA ALA A 136 -8.48 4.61 -15.00
C ALA A 136 -6.96 4.83 -15.10
N ALA A 137 -6.27 5.06 -13.98
CA ALA A 137 -4.81 5.22 -13.94
C ALA A 137 -4.07 3.90 -13.71
N ILE A 138 -4.76 2.83 -13.31
CA ILE A 138 -4.17 1.51 -13.04
C ILE A 138 -4.23 0.69 -14.33
N GLY A 139 -3.08 0.27 -14.84
CA GLY A 139 -2.99 -0.51 -16.08
C GLY A 139 -2.91 -2.01 -15.82
N ASN A 140 -1.91 -2.42 -15.04
CA ASN A 140 -1.56 -3.83 -14.78
C ASN A 140 -1.75 -4.22 -13.31
N GLY A 141 -1.83 -3.25 -12.40
CA GLY A 141 -2.00 -3.52 -10.98
C GLY A 141 -3.34 -4.18 -10.65
N ARG A 142 -3.35 -5.01 -9.60
CA ARG A 142 -4.57 -5.65 -9.08
C ARG A 142 -5.14 -4.87 -7.92
N ILE A 143 -6.47 -4.80 -7.84
CA ILE A 143 -7.17 -4.01 -6.83
C ILE A 143 -7.90 -4.96 -5.88
N HIS A 144 -7.72 -4.71 -4.59
CA HIS A 144 -8.38 -5.40 -3.50
C HIS A 144 -9.11 -4.36 -2.69
N TYR A 145 -10.44 -4.39 -2.76
CA TYR A 145 -11.31 -3.39 -2.14
C TYR A 145 -11.82 -3.89 -0.79
N PHE A 146 -11.72 -3.03 0.24
CA PHE A 146 -12.15 -3.31 1.60
C PHE A 146 -13.19 -2.27 2.02
N ASP A 147 -14.47 -2.66 1.91
CA ASP A 147 -15.66 -1.82 2.12
C ASP A 147 -16.08 -1.68 3.59
N ARG A 148 -15.49 -2.49 4.49
CA ARG A 148 -15.84 -2.55 5.90
C ARG A 148 -15.82 -1.16 6.57
N LEU A 149 -16.97 -0.78 7.13
CA LEU A 149 -17.10 0.42 7.96
C LEU A 149 -16.42 0.19 9.33
N VAL A 150 -15.42 1.02 9.65
CA VAL A 150 -14.59 0.84 10.86
C VAL A 150 -14.64 1.99 11.87
N THR A 151 -15.44 3.04 11.60
CA THR A 151 -15.44 4.30 12.36
C THR A 151 -15.49 4.08 13.88
N ARG A 152 -14.39 4.42 14.58
CA ARG A 152 -14.23 4.28 16.04
C ARG A 152 -14.58 2.90 16.62
N SER A 153 -14.54 1.82 15.83
CA SER A 153 -14.84 0.46 16.29
C SER A 153 -13.58 -0.41 16.27
N PRO A 154 -12.94 -0.66 17.43
CA PRO A 154 -11.74 -1.49 17.50
C PRO A 154 -11.93 -2.89 16.91
N LEU A 155 -13.08 -3.52 17.16
CA LEU A 155 -13.41 -4.83 16.62
C LEU A 155 -13.47 -4.82 15.07
N ARG A 156 -14.16 -3.84 14.49
CA ARG A 156 -14.23 -3.71 13.02
C ARG A 156 -12.87 -3.39 12.41
N PHE A 157 -12.04 -2.62 13.13
CA PHE A 157 -10.67 -2.34 12.72
C PHE A 157 -9.83 -3.61 12.66
N GLN A 158 -9.89 -4.43 13.71
CA GLN A 158 -9.19 -5.71 13.77
C GLN A 158 -9.62 -6.63 12.61
N GLN A 159 -10.93 -6.76 12.37
CA GLN A 159 -11.45 -7.56 11.26
C GLN A 159 -10.92 -7.07 9.89
N ARG A 160 -10.86 -5.76 9.67
CA ARG A 160 -10.25 -5.19 8.46
C ARG A 160 -8.76 -5.53 8.36
N THR A 161 -8.02 -5.45 9.47
CA THR A 161 -6.61 -5.83 9.51
C THR A 161 -6.43 -7.32 9.15
N GLU A 162 -7.31 -8.19 9.62
CA GLU A 162 -7.30 -9.64 9.29
C GLU A 162 -7.62 -9.89 7.82
N GLU A 163 -8.61 -9.19 7.24
CA GLU A 163 -8.93 -9.24 5.81
C GLU A 163 -7.73 -8.83 4.94
N VAL A 164 -7.13 -7.68 5.25
CA VAL A 164 -5.94 -7.18 4.53
C VAL A 164 -4.79 -8.18 4.64
N THR A 165 -4.56 -8.74 5.82
CA THR A 165 -3.52 -9.76 6.04
C THR A 165 -3.77 -11.00 5.20
N THR A 166 -5.03 -11.44 5.11
CA THR A 166 -5.43 -12.63 4.34
C THR A 166 -5.19 -12.43 2.85
N VAL A 167 -5.55 -11.26 2.32
CA VAL A 167 -5.27 -10.89 0.91
C VAL A 167 -3.77 -10.87 0.64
N ILE A 168 -2.96 -10.26 1.52
CA ILE A 168 -1.50 -10.23 1.36
C ILE A 168 -0.94 -11.67 1.34
N ARG A 169 -1.40 -12.56 2.24
CA ARG A 169 -0.97 -13.97 2.25
C ARG A 169 -1.32 -14.69 0.95
N SER A 170 -2.54 -14.50 0.45
CA SER A 170 -2.97 -15.09 -0.81
C SER A 170 -2.10 -14.66 -1.98
N VAL A 171 -1.77 -13.37 -2.06
CA VAL A 171 -0.87 -12.83 -3.09
C VAL A 171 0.53 -13.41 -2.98
N LEU A 172 1.11 -13.44 -1.77
CA LEU A 172 2.45 -13.99 -1.56
C LEU A 172 2.51 -15.49 -1.88
N ALA A 173 1.52 -16.27 -1.49
CA ALA A 173 1.43 -17.70 -1.81
C ALA A 173 1.27 -17.96 -3.33
N GLY A 174 0.55 -17.08 -4.02
CA GLY A 174 0.36 -17.14 -5.48
C GLY A 174 1.55 -16.64 -6.30
N SER A 175 2.50 -15.91 -5.69
CA SER A 175 3.71 -15.37 -6.35
C SER A 175 4.86 -16.38 -6.43
N HIS A 176 4.66 -17.60 -5.94
CA HIS A 176 5.61 -18.71 -5.93
C HIS A 176 5.23 -19.86 -6.90
N ARG A 177 4.32 -19.64 -7.85
CA ARG A 177 3.98 -20.61 -8.89
C ARG A 177 4.39 -20.11 -10.27
#